data_AF-A0A507B8H8-F1
#
_entry.id   AF-A0A507B8H8-F1
#
_cell.length_a   1.000
_cell.length_b   1.000
_cell.length_c   1.000
_cell.angle_alpha   90.00
_cell.angle_beta   90.00
_cell.angle_gamma   90.00
#
_symmetry.space_group_name_H-M   'P 1'
#
loop_
_entity.id
_entity.type
_entity.pdbx_description
1 polymer ?
#
loop_
_entity_poly.entity_id
_entity_poly.type
_entity_poly.pdbx_seq_one_letter_code
_entity_poly.pdbx_strand_id
1 'polypeptide(L)'
;MSPHSTMDNTDTYSEGNYSDAAAPVTNGLASGGANGVTNGLHKNTSRIQPAAADSLYDLVCVGFGPASLAVAVAINDALEAGTLAQSPKILFLEKQSQFAWHAGMLLPGAKMQISFIKDMASLRNPRSNFTFLNYLHQNDRLVEFTNLSTFLPARVEYEDYLRWCASHFDDVVRYDSEVLSVSRDEQAEDGAVRTFRVASRDARTGEVATYRGRNVLMAIGGQAKLPPCLPAGHPKVVHSSQYAQLIPKILDDANAPYRVAVVGAGQSAAEIFNNIHNLYPNSRTWLVMRSEFLKPSDDSPFVNSIFNPEYVDMLYPKSEKYRQNFIVDARATNYGVVRLELIEKLYERLYDQRRDLGRDEKRWPHRILGGRRIAATTTEPADGKGTALRLKVEHAPVVGGVEVGDAVVEAETETLDVDLVIAATGYRRDAHVDMLQDVWGLLPETTSEEAAAPRVDRWLVQAKASKSGAGENAAAAPAMRVMEVGRDYGVKFTPGSVAEGSGVWLQGCCEGSHGLSDTLLSVLATRAGEIVESIFGVKA
;
A
#
# COMPACT_ATOMS: atom_id res chain seq x y z
N MET A 1 1.82 2.87 -2.37
CA MET A 1 0.64 1.97 -2.26
C MET A 1 1.08 0.52 -2.15
N SER A 2 0.37 -0.29 -1.38
CA SER A 2 0.93 -1.53 -0.81
C SER A 2 0.34 -2.83 -1.38
N PRO A 3 1.15 -3.72 -1.98
CA PRO A 3 0.72 -5.00 -2.56
C PRO A 3 0.78 -6.17 -1.54
N HIS A 4 -0.02 -6.16 -0.47
CA HIS A 4 0.13 -7.16 0.63
C HIS A 4 -0.85 -8.34 0.62
N SER A 5 -1.50 -8.64 -0.50
CA SER A 5 -2.36 -9.82 -0.57
C SER A 5 -1.85 -10.80 -1.62
N THR A 6 -1.20 -11.88 -1.19
CA THR A 6 -0.82 -13.00 -2.07
C THR A 6 -2.07 -13.79 -2.42
N MET A 7 -2.35 -13.99 -3.72
CA MET A 7 -3.38 -14.93 -4.16
C MET A 7 -2.79 -16.35 -4.14
N ASP A 8 -3.21 -17.17 -3.18
CA ASP A 8 -2.91 -18.61 -3.21
C ASP A 8 -3.87 -19.29 -4.19
N ASN A 9 -3.32 -19.98 -5.19
CA ASN A 9 -4.08 -20.72 -6.19
C ASN A 9 -3.80 -22.22 -6.02
N THR A 10 -4.70 -22.92 -5.32
CA THR A 10 -4.70 -24.40 -5.24
C THR A 10 -6.10 -24.91 -5.53
N ASP A 11 -6.48 -24.96 -6.81
CA ASP A 11 -7.65 -25.72 -7.27
C ASP A 11 -7.23 -26.71 -8.36
N THR A 12 -7.11 -27.97 -7.98
CA THR A 12 -7.00 -29.12 -8.88
C THR A 12 -8.39 -29.47 -9.41
N TYR A 13 -8.62 -29.26 -10.72
CA TYR A 13 -9.84 -29.70 -11.39
C TYR A 13 -9.81 -31.22 -11.65
N SER A 14 -10.79 -31.96 -11.10
CA SER A 14 -11.11 -33.33 -11.51
C SER A 14 -12.39 -33.33 -12.35
N GLU A 15 -12.29 -33.81 -13.60
CA GLU A 15 -13.43 -33.94 -14.51
C GLU A 15 -14.43 -35.02 -14.05
N GLY A 16 -15.72 -34.71 -14.15
CA GLY A 16 -16.83 -35.65 -13.93
C GLY A 16 -17.99 -35.34 -14.86
N ASN A 17 -18.37 -36.32 -15.68
CA ASN A 17 -19.35 -36.28 -16.76
C ASN A 17 -20.79 -35.92 -16.32
N TYR A 18 -21.48 -35.15 -17.18
CA TYR A 18 -22.91 -34.85 -17.12
C TYR A 18 -23.77 -35.90 -17.85
N SER A 19 -24.99 -36.13 -17.32
CA SER A 19 -26.15 -36.62 -18.10
C SER A 19 -27.44 -35.94 -17.61
N ASP A 20 -28.22 -35.42 -18.57
CA ASP A 20 -29.46 -34.65 -18.46
C ASP A 20 -30.65 -35.34 -17.76
N ALA A 21 -31.50 -34.57 -17.07
CA ALA A 21 -32.91 -34.33 -17.49
C ALA A 21 -33.75 -33.50 -16.48
N ALA A 22 -34.48 -32.53 -17.05
CA ALA A 22 -35.78 -31.95 -16.68
C ALA A 22 -35.92 -30.96 -15.49
N ALA A 23 -36.33 -29.74 -15.84
CA ALA A 23 -36.72 -28.61 -14.97
C ALA A 23 -38.14 -28.75 -14.38
N PRO A 24 -38.47 -27.98 -13.31
CA PRO A 24 -39.21 -26.73 -13.58
C PRO A 24 -38.83 -25.52 -12.69
N VAL A 25 -38.75 -24.36 -13.36
CA VAL A 25 -39.08 -22.97 -12.98
C VAL A 25 -39.07 -22.57 -11.48
N THR A 26 -38.01 -21.88 -11.06
CA THR A 26 -38.03 -20.92 -9.92
C THR A 26 -37.11 -19.72 -10.19
N ASN A 27 -37.60 -18.53 -9.84
CA ASN A 27 -37.01 -17.20 -10.06
C ASN A 27 -35.50 -17.10 -9.74
N GLY A 28 -34.71 -16.79 -10.77
CA GLY A 28 -33.27 -16.62 -10.68
C GLY A 28 -32.86 -15.31 -10.01
N LEU A 29 -32.27 -15.43 -8.82
CA LEU A 29 -31.27 -14.49 -8.32
C LEU A 29 -29.99 -14.76 -9.13
N ALA A 30 -29.67 -13.85 -10.04
CA ALA A 30 -28.41 -13.89 -10.78
C ALA A 30 -27.25 -13.73 -9.79
N SER A 31 -26.52 -14.81 -9.55
CA SER A 31 -25.16 -14.79 -9.04
C SER A 31 -24.28 -14.09 -10.08
N GLY A 32 -24.10 -12.77 -9.93
CA GLY A 32 -23.18 -11.99 -10.72
C GLY A 32 -21.75 -12.39 -10.39
N GLY A 33 -21.24 -13.43 -11.06
CA GLY A 33 -19.81 -13.69 -11.13
C GLY A 33 -19.12 -12.48 -11.75
N ALA A 34 -18.17 -11.90 -11.02
CA ALA A 34 -17.33 -10.81 -11.48
C ALA A 34 -16.33 -11.34 -12.52
N ASN A 35 -16.81 -11.61 -13.73
CA ASN A 35 -15.97 -11.88 -14.90
C ASN A 35 -15.92 -10.63 -15.78
N GLY A 36 -15.20 -9.62 -15.31
CA GLY A 36 -14.59 -8.63 -16.19
C GLY A 36 -13.33 -9.24 -16.79
N VAL A 37 -13.48 -10.23 -17.68
CA VAL A 37 -12.35 -10.76 -18.44
C VAL A 37 -12.12 -9.77 -19.58
N THR A 38 -10.94 -9.15 -19.60
CA THR A 38 -10.38 -8.50 -20.78
C THR A 38 -10.28 -9.53 -21.90
N ASN A 39 -11.36 -9.71 -22.65
CA ASN A 39 -11.49 -10.73 -23.71
C ASN A 39 -10.78 -10.33 -25.02
N GLY A 40 -9.92 -9.32 -24.98
CA GLY A 40 -9.05 -8.95 -26.10
C GLY A 40 -7.61 -9.31 -25.79
N LEU A 41 -6.96 -10.06 -26.68
CA LEU A 41 -5.50 -10.10 -26.78
C LEU A 41 -5.02 -8.66 -26.99
N HIS A 42 -4.74 -7.93 -25.90
CA HIS A 42 -4.16 -6.60 -25.99
C HIS A 42 -2.84 -6.72 -26.74
N LYS A 43 -2.71 -5.96 -27.83
CA LYS A 43 -1.45 -5.91 -28.57
C LYS A 43 -0.43 -5.26 -27.63
N ASN A 44 0.59 -6.01 -27.22
CA ASN A 44 1.67 -5.46 -26.42
C ASN A 44 2.29 -4.25 -27.17
N THR A 45 2.10 -3.05 -26.62
CA THR A 45 2.63 -1.79 -27.17
C THR A 45 3.92 -1.33 -26.47
N SER A 46 4.43 -2.12 -25.52
CA SER A 46 5.67 -1.77 -24.81
C SER A 46 6.85 -1.73 -25.77
N ARG A 47 7.62 -0.66 -25.65
CA ARG A 47 8.90 -0.45 -26.35
C ARG A 47 10.08 -0.97 -25.52
N ILE A 48 9.85 -1.37 -24.27
CA ILE A 48 10.88 -1.92 -23.40
C ILE A 48 11.14 -3.38 -23.78
N GLN A 49 12.40 -3.72 -24.05
CA GLN A 49 12.79 -5.06 -24.46
C GLN A 49 13.24 -5.91 -23.26
N PRO A 50 12.92 -7.22 -23.22
CA PRO A 50 13.44 -8.11 -22.22
C PRO A 50 14.96 -8.26 -22.33
N ALA A 51 15.63 -8.43 -21.18
CA ALA A 51 17.05 -8.73 -21.11
C ALA A 51 17.28 -10.17 -20.60
N ALA A 52 18.40 -10.78 -21.00
CA ALA A 52 18.78 -12.12 -20.51
C ALA A 52 18.91 -12.13 -18.98
N ALA A 53 18.56 -13.26 -18.35
CA ALA A 53 18.42 -13.39 -16.89
C ALA A 53 19.70 -13.05 -16.10
N ASP A 54 20.86 -13.30 -16.69
CA ASP A 54 22.20 -13.07 -16.14
C ASP A 54 22.79 -11.71 -16.56
N SER A 55 22.02 -10.88 -17.27
CA SER A 55 22.46 -9.55 -17.68
C SER A 55 22.74 -8.66 -16.48
N LEU A 56 23.75 -7.80 -16.64
CA LEU A 56 23.81 -6.59 -15.84
C LEU A 56 22.68 -5.65 -16.30
N TYR A 57 21.73 -5.38 -15.40
CA TYR A 57 20.61 -4.47 -15.63
C TYR A 57 21.04 -3.01 -15.42
N ASP A 58 20.43 -2.11 -16.19
CA ASP A 58 20.57 -0.67 -15.95
C ASP A 58 19.69 -0.25 -14.76
N LEU A 59 18.55 -0.92 -14.56
CA LEU A 59 17.64 -0.71 -13.44
C LEU A 59 16.97 -2.01 -12.98
N VAL A 60 17.03 -2.30 -11.68
CA VAL A 60 16.22 -3.34 -11.02
C VAL A 60 15.19 -2.67 -10.12
N CYS A 61 13.91 -2.90 -10.38
CA CYS A 61 12.80 -2.36 -9.60
C CYS A 61 12.25 -3.41 -8.65
N VAL A 62 12.17 -3.06 -7.37
CA VAL A 62 11.65 -3.91 -6.30
C VAL A 62 10.19 -3.55 -6.02
N GLY A 63 9.29 -4.48 -6.35
CA GLY A 63 7.84 -4.32 -6.37
C GLY A 63 7.34 -3.89 -7.75
N PHE A 64 6.19 -4.41 -8.18
CA PHE A 64 5.48 -3.98 -9.40
C PHE A 64 4.07 -3.49 -9.10
N GLY A 65 3.92 -2.74 -8.01
CA GLY A 65 2.72 -1.94 -7.76
C GLY A 65 2.66 -0.67 -8.62
N PRO A 66 1.67 0.21 -8.41
CA PRO A 66 1.45 1.38 -9.27
C PRO A 66 2.63 2.35 -9.39
N ALA A 67 3.51 2.39 -8.38
CA ALA A 67 4.68 3.25 -8.36
C ALA A 67 5.73 2.82 -9.42
N SER A 68 6.13 1.54 -9.42
CA SER A 68 7.00 0.97 -10.46
C SER A 68 6.33 0.90 -11.82
N LEU A 69 5.03 0.60 -11.86
CA LEU A 69 4.26 0.58 -13.11
C LEU A 69 4.28 1.95 -13.80
N ALA A 70 4.11 3.04 -13.04
CA ALA A 70 4.21 4.39 -13.59
C ALA A 70 5.61 4.67 -14.17
N VAL A 71 6.68 4.13 -13.58
CA VAL A 71 8.05 4.21 -14.12
C VAL A 71 8.16 3.42 -15.43
N ALA A 72 7.62 2.20 -15.52
CA ALA A 72 7.57 1.45 -16.78
C ALA A 72 6.84 2.24 -17.89
N VAL A 73 5.68 2.83 -17.56
CA VAL A 73 4.91 3.69 -18.45
C VAL A 73 5.70 4.92 -18.90
N ALA A 74 6.40 5.60 -17.97
CA ALA A 74 7.21 6.77 -18.29
C ALA A 74 8.40 6.43 -19.20
N ILE A 75 9.05 5.28 -19.00
CA ILE A 75 10.14 4.79 -19.87
C ILE A 75 9.61 4.47 -21.26
N ASN A 76 8.46 3.79 -21.35
CA ASN A 76 7.84 3.51 -22.63
C ASN A 76 7.53 4.79 -23.41
N ASP A 77 6.91 5.78 -22.76
CA ASP A 77 6.58 7.05 -23.38
C ASP A 77 7.85 7.83 -23.80
N ALA A 78 8.93 7.75 -23.01
CA ALA A 78 10.20 8.38 -23.34
C ALA A 78 10.88 7.74 -24.57
N LEU A 79 10.77 6.40 -24.72
CA LEU A 79 11.20 5.69 -25.92
C LEU A 79 10.35 6.04 -27.14
N GLU A 80 9.04 6.20 -26.95
CA GLU A 80 8.12 6.62 -28.02
C GLU A 80 8.40 8.06 -28.48
N ALA A 81 8.70 8.96 -27.55
CA ALA A 81 9.05 10.34 -27.83
C ALA A 81 10.48 10.51 -28.39
N GLY A 82 11.31 9.48 -28.30
CA GLY A 82 12.73 9.53 -28.68
C GLY A 82 13.62 10.31 -27.71
N THR A 83 13.13 10.63 -26.50
CA THR A 83 13.96 11.25 -25.44
C THR A 83 14.90 10.23 -24.81
N LEU A 84 14.50 8.95 -24.79
CA LEU A 84 15.41 7.83 -24.59
C LEU A 84 15.78 7.21 -25.94
N ALA A 85 17.08 7.23 -26.27
CA ALA A 85 17.57 6.76 -27.57
C ALA A 85 17.49 5.24 -27.74
N GLN A 86 17.58 4.47 -26.65
CA GLN A 86 17.53 3.01 -26.66
C GLN A 86 16.82 2.48 -25.42
N SER A 87 16.21 1.30 -25.52
CA SER A 87 15.60 0.62 -24.38
C SER A 87 16.68 0.26 -23.36
N PRO A 88 16.65 0.80 -22.13
CA PRO A 88 17.53 0.32 -21.07
C PRO A 88 17.14 -1.11 -20.66
N LYS A 89 18.11 -1.85 -20.09
CA LYS A 89 17.86 -3.19 -19.54
C LYS A 89 17.20 -3.06 -18.17
N ILE A 90 15.92 -3.38 -18.08
CA ILE A 90 15.14 -3.23 -16.85
C ILE A 90 14.60 -4.59 -16.41
N LEU A 91 14.53 -4.78 -15.09
CA LEU A 91 13.86 -5.91 -14.45
C LEU A 91 12.95 -5.41 -13.33
N PHE A 92 11.70 -5.85 -13.32
CA PHE A 92 10.79 -5.66 -12.19
C PHE A 92 10.61 -6.98 -11.44
N LEU A 93 10.70 -6.95 -10.12
CA LEU A 93 10.50 -8.11 -9.24
C LEU A 93 9.27 -7.88 -8.36
N GLU A 94 8.24 -8.72 -8.49
CA GLU A 94 7.00 -8.62 -7.73
C GLU A 94 6.69 -9.92 -7.02
N LYS A 95 6.38 -9.85 -5.73
CA LYS A 95 6.14 -11.04 -4.90
C LYS A 95 4.78 -11.69 -5.15
N GLN A 96 3.78 -10.94 -5.63
CA GLN A 96 2.50 -11.52 -6.02
C GLN A 96 2.67 -12.31 -7.32
N SER A 97 1.83 -13.31 -7.51
CA SER A 97 1.82 -14.18 -8.70
C SER A 97 1.33 -13.48 -9.97
N GLN A 98 0.67 -12.34 -9.82
CA GLN A 98 0.20 -11.48 -10.90
C GLN A 98 0.03 -10.05 -10.38
N PHE A 99 -0.16 -9.09 -11.30
CA PHE A 99 -0.49 -7.72 -10.90
C PHE A 99 -1.83 -7.69 -10.17
N ALA A 100 -1.80 -7.18 -8.94
CA ALA A 100 -3.00 -6.89 -8.18
C ALA A 100 -2.78 -5.67 -7.28
N TRP A 101 -3.75 -4.74 -7.30
CA TRP A 101 -3.68 -3.52 -6.51
C TRP A 101 -4.70 -3.54 -5.36
N HIS A 102 -4.18 -3.64 -4.14
CA HIS A 102 -4.99 -3.68 -2.91
C HIS A 102 -6.13 -4.73 -2.97
N ALA A 103 -5.83 -5.93 -3.48
CA ALA A 103 -6.82 -7.00 -3.71
C ALA A 103 -7.69 -7.30 -2.48
N GLY A 104 -7.12 -7.33 -1.27
CA GLY A 104 -7.88 -7.53 -0.04
C GLY A 104 -8.86 -6.41 0.33
N MET A 105 -8.85 -5.28 -0.37
CA MET A 105 -9.76 -4.13 -0.17
C MET A 105 -10.57 -3.78 -1.43
N LEU A 106 -10.67 -4.68 -2.41
CA LEU A 106 -11.57 -4.56 -3.56
C LEU A 106 -13.00 -4.90 -3.15
N LEU A 107 -13.62 -4.01 -2.35
CA LEU A 107 -14.95 -4.22 -1.81
C LEU A 107 -16.03 -3.80 -2.81
N PRO A 108 -17.17 -4.51 -2.88
CA PRO A 108 -18.32 -4.09 -3.68
C PRO A 108 -18.74 -2.66 -3.36
N GLY A 109 -18.89 -1.83 -4.41
CA GLY A 109 -19.26 -0.42 -4.29
C GLY A 109 -18.15 0.53 -3.83
N ALA A 110 -16.93 0.05 -3.55
CA ALA A 110 -15.81 0.92 -3.25
C ALA A 110 -15.42 1.75 -4.48
N LYS A 111 -15.28 3.07 -4.29
CA LYS A 111 -14.86 4.01 -5.34
C LYS A 111 -13.41 4.46 -5.13
N MET A 112 -12.82 4.98 -6.19
CA MET A 112 -11.59 5.75 -6.11
C MET A 112 -11.80 7.01 -5.28
N GLN A 113 -10.76 7.40 -4.54
CA GLN A 113 -10.75 8.66 -3.76
C GLN A 113 -9.97 9.77 -4.47
N ILE A 114 -9.73 9.60 -5.77
CA ILE A 114 -8.93 10.49 -6.59
C ILE A 114 -9.55 10.55 -7.99
N SER A 115 -9.45 11.70 -8.65
CA SER A 115 -9.90 11.85 -10.03
C SER A 115 -9.14 10.90 -10.96
N PHE A 116 -9.84 10.27 -11.90
CA PHE A 116 -9.22 9.41 -12.91
C PHE A 116 -8.18 10.15 -13.77
N ILE A 117 -8.18 11.48 -13.82
CA ILE A 117 -7.14 12.27 -14.53
C ILE A 117 -5.76 12.08 -13.86
N LYS A 118 -5.73 11.76 -12.56
CA LYS A 118 -4.49 11.40 -11.85
C LYS A 118 -4.17 9.91 -12.05
N ASP A 119 -4.11 9.49 -13.31
CA ASP A 119 -3.77 8.13 -13.74
C ASP A 119 -2.25 7.93 -13.89
N MET A 120 -1.83 6.87 -14.59
CA MET A 120 -0.40 6.55 -14.79
C MET A 120 0.34 7.50 -15.74
N ALA A 121 -0.36 8.35 -16.50
CA ALA A 121 0.24 9.12 -17.58
C ALA A 121 -0.29 10.54 -17.76
N SER A 122 -1.59 10.79 -17.63
CA SER A 122 -2.28 12.01 -18.07
C SER A 122 -1.64 13.31 -17.58
N LEU A 123 -1.21 13.39 -16.31
CA LEU A 123 -0.54 14.60 -15.79
C LEU A 123 0.88 14.82 -16.31
N ARG A 124 1.52 13.81 -16.88
CA ARG A 124 2.83 13.91 -17.54
C ARG A 124 2.67 14.06 -19.05
N ASN A 125 1.80 13.27 -19.66
CA ASN A 125 1.53 13.25 -21.08
C ASN A 125 0.09 12.74 -21.36
N PRO A 126 -0.89 13.65 -21.61
CA PRO A 126 -2.26 13.26 -21.96
C PRO A 126 -2.39 12.46 -23.26
N ARG A 127 -1.34 12.42 -24.09
CA ARG A 127 -1.31 11.65 -25.35
C ARG A 127 -0.75 10.24 -25.17
N SER A 128 -0.34 9.86 -23.96
CA SER A 128 0.16 8.52 -23.69
C SER A 128 -0.91 7.47 -24.00
N ASN A 129 -0.46 6.31 -24.48
CA ASN A 129 -1.32 5.15 -24.63
C ASN A 129 -1.87 4.67 -23.27
N PHE A 130 -1.22 4.99 -22.15
CA PHE A 130 -1.55 4.48 -20.83
C PHE A 130 -2.48 5.40 -20.01
N THR A 131 -3.22 6.31 -20.66
CA THR A 131 -4.25 7.10 -19.96
C THR A 131 -5.48 6.26 -19.65
N PHE A 132 -6.20 6.58 -18.57
CA PHE A 132 -7.44 5.90 -18.19
C PHE A 132 -8.51 6.04 -19.28
N LEU A 133 -8.57 7.19 -19.97
CA LEU A 133 -9.49 7.40 -21.09
C LEU A 133 -9.15 6.52 -22.30
N ASN A 134 -7.86 6.35 -22.62
CA ASN A 134 -7.48 5.44 -23.70
C ASN A 134 -7.76 3.98 -23.32
N TYR A 135 -7.53 3.59 -22.07
CA TYR A 135 -7.97 2.28 -21.56
C TYR A 135 -9.47 2.05 -21.77
N LEU A 136 -10.32 3.01 -21.38
CA LEU A 136 -11.77 2.90 -21.60
C LEU A 136 -12.12 2.79 -23.09
N HIS A 137 -11.41 3.52 -23.94
CA HIS A 137 -11.59 3.45 -25.39
C HIS A 137 -11.22 2.07 -25.95
N GLN A 138 -10.08 1.51 -25.55
CA GLN A 138 -9.62 0.18 -25.98
C GLN A 138 -10.50 -0.98 -25.47
N ASN A 139 -11.37 -0.70 -24.50
CA ASN A 139 -12.28 -1.68 -23.91
C ASN A 139 -13.75 -1.36 -24.21
N ASP A 140 -14.04 -0.55 -25.24
CA ASP A 140 -15.38 -0.20 -25.70
C ASP A 140 -16.33 0.29 -24.58
N ARG A 141 -15.79 1.07 -23.63
CA ARG A 141 -16.51 1.56 -22.45
C ARG A 141 -16.43 3.08 -22.25
N LEU A 142 -15.77 3.79 -23.16
CA LEU A 142 -15.56 5.24 -23.01
C LEU A 142 -16.88 6.03 -22.99
N VAL A 143 -17.82 5.68 -23.87
CA VAL A 143 -19.12 6.38 -23.96
C VAL A 143 -19.96 6.11 -22.71
N GLU A 144 -20.01 4.85 -22.28
CA GLU A 144 -20.72 4.38 -21.10
C GLU A 144 -20.17 5.04 -19.84
N PHE A 145 -18.84 5.09 -19.68
CA PHE A 145 -18.20 5.75 -18.56
C PHE A 145 -18.47 7.27 -18.57
N THR A 146 -18.45 7.90 -19.74
CA THR A 146 -18.79 9.33 -19.88
C THR A 146 -20.20 9.60 -19.37
N ASN A 147 -21.16 8.72 -19.64
CA ASN A 147 -22.54 8.85 -19.18
C ASN A 147 -22.68 8.75 -17.66
N LEU A 148 -21.76 8.08 -16.95
CA LEU A 148 -21.75 8.05 -15.48
C LEU A 148 -21.53 9.43 -14.86
N SER A 149 -20.99 10.40 -15.61
CA SER A 149 -20.72 11.77 -15.15
C SER A 149 -19.94 11.81 -13.83
N THR A 150 -18.95 10.92 -13.69
CA THR A 150 -18.16 10.77 -12.47
C THR A 150 -16.66 10.88 -12.75
N PHE A 151 -15.94 11.50 -11.81
CA PHE A 151 -14.48 11.49 -11.81
C PHE A 151 -13.89 10.33 -11.00
N LEU A 152 -14.73 9.58 -10.29
CA LEU A 152 -14.33 8.60 -9.28
C LEU A 152 -14.78 7.20 -9.74
N PRO A 153 -14.00 6.52 -10.60
CA PRO A 153 -14.33 5.17 -11.05
C PRO A 153 -14.45 4.21 -9.87
N ALA A 154 -15.11 3.08 -10.10
CA ALA A 154 -15.10 1.99 -9.13
C ALA A 154 -13.66 1.51 -8.90
N ARG A 155 -13.30 1.14 -7.67
CA ARG A 155 -11.94 0.67 -7.35
C ARG A 155 -11.58 -0.58 -8.17
N VAL A 156 -12.57 -1.44 -8.43
CA VAL A 156 -12.41 -2.62 -9.29
C VAL A 156 -12.11 -2.26 -10.75
N GLU A 157 -12.70 -1.18 -11.28
CA GLU A 157 -12.45 -0.72 -12.66
C GLU A 157 -11.07 -0.04 -12.76
N TYR A 158 -10.67 0.68 -11.72
CA TYR A 158 -9.34 1.30 -11.69
C TYR A 158 -8.24 0.26 -11.49
N GLU A 159 -8.49 -0.78 -10.69
CA GLU A 159 -7.57 -1.91 -10.57
C GLU A 159 -7.43 -2.67 -11.89
N ASP A 160 -8.53 -2.84 -12.63
CA ASP A 160 -8.52 -3.41 -13.98
C ASP A 160 -7.74 -2.54 -14.97
N TYR A 161 -7.89 -1.21 -14.92
CA TYR A 161 -7.05 -0.27 -15.67
C TYR A 161 -5.55 -0.46 -15.35
N LEU A 162 -5.20 -0.59 -14.07
CA LEU A 162 -3.79 -0.77 -13.68
C LEU A 162 -3.26 -2.14 -14.13
N ARG A 163 -4.07 -3.20 -14.06
CA ARG A 163 -3.74 -4.53 -14.59
C ARG A 163 -3.55 -4.47 -16.11
N TRP A 164 -4.44 -3.76 -16.81
CA TRP A 164 -4.33 -3.51 -18.24
C TRP A 164 -2.99 -2.84 -18.55
N CYS A 165 -2.64 -1.73 -17.89
CA CYS A 165 -1.33 -1.09 -18.04
C CYS A 165 -0.17 -2.06 -17.76
N ALA A 166 -0.24 -2.85 -16.69
CA ALA A 166 0.79 -3.80 -16.30
C ALA A 166 1.01 -4.91 -17.35
N SER A 167 -0.05 -5.38 -18.01
CA SER A 167 0.03 -6.46 -19.01
C SER A 167 0.92 -6.13 -20.22
N HIS A 168 1.16 -4.85 -20.51
CA HIS A 168 2.10 -4.45 -21.56
C HIS A 168 3.57 -4.70 -21.17
N PHE A 169 3.85 -4.96 -19.88
CA PHE A 169 5.21 -5.09 -19.35
C PHE A 169 5.52 -6.49 -18.82
N ASP A 170 4.67 -7.49 -19.06
CA ASP A 170 4.86 -8.84 -18.52
C ASP A 170 6.21 -9.46 -18.93
N ASP A 171 6.75 -9.12 -20.10
CA ASP A 171 8.06 -9.60 -20.58
C ASP A 171 9.26 -9.11 -19.74
N VAL A 172 9.09 -8.03 -18.96
CA VAL A 172 10.15 -7.43 -18.11
C VAL A 172 9.83 -7.54 -16.62
N VAL A 173 8.75 -8.21 -16.25
CA VAL A 173 8.32 -8.42 -14.87
C VAL A 173 8.49 -9.89 -14.50
N ARG A 174 9.10 -10.15 -13.35
CA ARG A 174 9.09 -11.47 -12.70
C ARG A 174 8.18 -11.41 -11.49
N TYR A 175 7.01 -12.00 -11.66
CA TYR A 175 6.10 -12.29 -10.55
C TYR A 175 6.67 -13.41 -9.66
N ASP A 176 5.99 -13.70 -8.55
CA ASP A 176 6.44 -14.65 -7.53
C ASP A 176 7.87 -14.38 -7.01
N SER A 177 8.39 -13.16 -7.14
CA SER A 177 9.77 -12.80 -6.79
C SER A 177 9.79 -11.87 -5.56
N GLU A 178 9.94 -12.45 -4.37
CA GLU A 178 10.06 -11.70 -3.12
C GLU A 178 11.50 -11.25 -2.91
N VAL A 179 11.77 -9.95 -3.07
CA VAL A 179 13.09 -9.40 -2.77
C VAL A 179 13.33 -9.40 -1.26
N LEU A 180 14.49 -9.91 -0.86
CA LEU A 180 14.90 -10.04 0.54
C LEU A 180 15.85 -8.91 0.95
N SER A 181 16.83 -8.60 0.10
CA SER A 181 17.84 -7.60 0.39
C SER A 181 18.46 -7.00 -0.87
N VAL A 182 19.05 -5.82 -0.68
CA VAL A 182 19.90 -5.14 -1.66
C VAL A 182 21.26 -4.93 -1.02
N SER A 183 22.30 -5.48 -1.64
CA SER A 183 23.68 -5.35 -1.18
C SER A 183 24.53 -4.65 -2.24
N ARG A 184 25.65 -4.07 -1.83
CA ARG A 184 26.68 -3.62 -2.78
C ARG A 184 27.36 -4.83 -3.44
N ASP A 185 27.76 -4.67 -4.69
CA ASP A 185 28.69 -5.59 -5.34
C ASP A 185 30.14 -5.28 -4.93
N GLU A 186 31.13 -6.02 -5.47
CA GLU A 186 32.55 -5.74 -5.23
C GLU A 186 32.94 -4.31 -5.65
N GLN A 187 33.78 -3.66 -4.84
CA GLN A 187 34.27 -2.30 -5.10
C GLN A 187 35.21 -2.31 -6.31
N ALA A 188 35.10 -1.30 -7.17
CA ALA A 188 36.10 -1.08 -8.20
C ALA A 188 37.45 -0.65 -7.58
N GLU A 189 38.51 -0.60 -8.39
CA GLU A 189 39.86 -0.21 -7.93
C GLU A 189 39.90 1.19 -7.29
N ASP A 190 38.96 2.07 -7.64
CA ASP A 190 38.77 3.41 -7.07
C ASP A 190 37.97 3.43 -5.75
N GLY A 191 37.51 2.26 -5.27
CA GLY A 191 36.71 2.09 -4.06
C GLY A 191 35.20 2.36 -4.23
N ALA A 192 34.76 2.82 -5.40
CA ALA A 192 33.36 3.17 -5.64
C ALA A 192 32.51 1.95 -6.04
N VAL A 193 31.27 1.90 -5.54
CA VAL A 193 30.29 0.88 -5.93
C VAL A 193 29.63 1.27 -7.25
N ARG A 194 29.72 0.40 -8.25
CA ARG A 194 29.13 0.60 -9.60
C ARG A 194 27.88 -0.23 -9.86
N THR A 195 27.66 -1.24 -9.03
CA THR A 195 26.56 -2.21 -9.18
C THR A 195 26.09 -2.68 -7.82
N PHE A 196 24.81 -3.02 -7.75
CA PHE A 196 24.13 -3.59 -6.60
C PHE A 196 23.64 -5.00 -6.93
N ARG A 197 23.59 -5.85 -5.90
CA ARG A 197 23.02 -7.19 -5.96
C ARG A 197 21.66 -7.18 -5.27
N VAL A 198 20.65 -7.70 -5.94
CA VAL A 198 19.28 -7.81 -5.43
C VAL A 198 18.97 -9.28 -5.24
N ALA A 199 18.91 -9.72 -3.98
CA ALA A 199 18.58 -11.09 -3.63
C ALA A 199 17.06 -11.25 -3.59
N SER A 200 16.53 -12.23 -4.33
CA SER A 200 15.10 -12.50 -4.41
C SER A 200 14.81 -13.98 -4.23
N ARG A 201 13.81 -14.28 -3.40
CA ARG A 201 13.27 -15.61 -3.20
C ARG A 201 12.06 -15.80 -4.08
N ASP A 202 12.04 -16.89 -4.84
CA ASP A 202 10.85 -17.36 -5.53
C ASP A 202 9.81 -17.80 -4.49
N ALA A 203 8.63 -17.19 -4.50
CA ALA A 203 7.57 -17.39 -3.52
C ALA A 203 6.94 -18.79 -3.60
N ARG A 204 7.10 -19.49 -4.72
CA ARG A 204 6.54 -20.82 -4.97
C ARG A 204 7.52 -21.94 -4.63
N THR A 205 8.79 -21.78 -5.01
CA THR A 205 9.82 -22.82 -4.85
C THR A 205 10.70 -22.59 -3.62
N GLY A 206 10.79 -21.35 -3.13
CA GLY A 206 11.69 -20.95 -2.06
C GLY A 206 13.16 -20.75 -2.50
N GLU A 207 13.49 -20.97 -3.78
CA GLU A 207 14.84 -20.77 -4.31
C GLU A 207 15.23 -19.30 -4.30
N VAL A 208 16.52 -19.02 -4.03
CA VAL A 208 17.05 -17.65 -3.99
C VAL A 208 17.91 -17.39 -5.23
N ALA A 209 17.50 -16.40 -6.02
CA ALA A 209 18.26 -15.86 -7.14
C ALA A 209 18.87 -14.49 -6.78
N THR A 210 19.94 -14.12 -7.48
CA THR A 210 20.56 -12.80 -7.33
C THR A 210 20.63 -12.10 -8.68
N TYR A 211 20.13 -10.86 -8.74
CA TYR A 211 20.17 -10.01 -9.92
C TYR A 211 21.15 -8.86 -9.71
N ARG A 212 21.85 -8.44 -10.77
CA ARG A 212 22.83 -7.34 -10.71
C ARG A 212 22.29 -6.14 -11.48
N GLY A 213 22.29 -4.97 -10.85
CA GLY A 213 21.84 -3.72 -11.46
C GLY A 213 22.77 -2.57 -11.16
N ARG A 214 22.90 -1.60 -12.08
CA ARG A 214 23.55 -0.31 -11.80
C ARG A 214 22.73 0.53 -10.85
N ASN A 215 21.41 0.53 -11.07
CA ASN A 215 20.44 1.29 -10.30
C ASN A 215 19.39 0.36 -9.69
N VAL A 216 18.91 0.69 -8.49
CA VAL A 216 17.82 -0.03 -7.82
C VAL A 216 16.71 0.94 -7.46
N LEU A 217 15.47 0.63 -7.83
CA LEU A 217 14.29 1.39 -7.39
C LEU A 217 13.50 0.57 -6.36
N MET A 218 13.34 1.11 -5.15
CA MET A 218 12.57 0.48 -4.07
C MET A 218 11.15 1.04 -4.03
N ALA A 219 10.17 0.27 -4.50
CA ALA A 219 8.76 0.66 -4.61
C ALA A 219 7.81 -0.37 -3.96
N ILE A 220 8.17 -0.81 -2.76
CA ILE A 220 7.55 -1.94 -2.05
C ILE A 220 6.24 -1.62 -1.30
N GLY A 221 5.78 -0.37 -1.35
CA GLY A 221 4.54 0.04 -0.71
C GLY A 221 4.66 0.17 0.81
N GLY A 222 3.86 -0.54 1.58
CA GLY A 222 3.80 -0.33 3.04
C GLY A 222 3.10 -1.47 3.76
N GLN A 223 3.75 -2.03 4.78
CA GLN A 223 3.35 -3.24 5.47
C GLN A 223 2.18 -3.02 6.43
N ALA A 224 1.35 -4.05 6.61
CA ALA A 224 0.24 -4.04 7.57
C ALA A 224 0.72 -3.62 8.98
N LYS A 225 0.01 -2.67 9.59
CA LYS A 225 0.33 -2.18 10.94
C LYS A 225 -0.67 -2.72 11.95
N LEU A 226 -0.33 -3.80 12.64
CA LEU A 226 -1.13 -4.32 13.74
C LEU A 226 -0.79 -3.60 15.07
N PRO A 227 -1.78 -3.14 15.84
CA PRO A 227 -1.55 -2.66 17.20
C PRO A 227 -0.98 -3.76 18.10
N PRO A 228 -0.06 -3.44 19.04
CA PRO A 228 0.51 -4.44 19.95
C PRO A 228 -0.51 -5.18 20.82
N CYS A 229 -1.69 -4.59 21.05
CA CYS A 229 -2.77 -5.22 21.81
C CYS A 229 -3.52 -6.33 21.04
N LEU A 230 -3.23 -6.51 19.75
CA LEU A 230 -3.78 -7.59 18.93
C LEU A 230 -2.69 -8.66 18.70
N PRO A 231 -2.97 -9.95 18.96
CA PRO A 231 -1.97 -11.00 18.80
C PRO A 231 -1.64 -11.21 17.32
N ALA A 232 -0.42 -10.85 16.92
CA ALA A 232 0.07 -11.10 15.57
C ALA A 232 0.11 -12.62 15.28
N GLY A 233 -0.32 -13.02 14.09
CA GLY A 233 -0.34 -14.43 13.66
C GLY A 233 -1.55 -15.25 14.12
N HIS A 234 -2.48 -14.68 14.90
CA HIS A 234 -3.71 -15.38 15.25
C HIS A 234 -4.65 -15.48 14.02
N PRO A 235 -5.21 -16.66 13.69
CA PRO A 235 -5.97 -16.86 12.45
C PRO A 235 -7.26 -16.04 12.36
N LYS A 236 -7.81 -15.62 13.51
CA LYS A 236 -9.00 -14.75 13.62
C LYS A 236 -8.67 -13.27 13.87
N VAL A 237 -7.41 -12.87 13.69
CA VAL A 237 -6.99 -11.46 13.73
C VAL A 237 -6.41 -11.10 12.37
N VAL A 238 -7.20 -10.41 11.57
CA VAL A 238 -6.90 -10.14 10.16
C VAL A 238 -6.66 -8.65 9.95
N HIS A 239 -5.64 -8.27 9.18
CA HIS A 239 -5.47 -6.89 8.76
C HIS A 239 -6.37 -6.56 7.56
N SER A 240 -6.85 -5.33 7.45
CA SER A 240 -7.74 -4.90 6.35
C SER A 240 -7.19 -5.23 4.95
N SER A 241 -5.87 -5.21 4.77
CA SER A 241 -5.21 -5.54 3.50
C SER A 241 -5.47 -6.95 2.97
N GLN A 242 -6.00 -7.86 3.78
CA GLN A 242 -6.29 -9.25 3.42
C GLN A 242 -7.80 -9.56 3.48
N TYR A 243 -8.65 -8.57 3.75
CA TYR A 243 -10.07 -8.76 4.07
C TYR A 243 -10.83 -9.56 3.00
N ALA A 244 -10.84 -9.09 1.74
CA ALA A 244 -11.66 -9.69 0.69
C ALA A 244 -11.25 -11.13 0.35
N GLN A 245 -10.00 -11.51 0.63
CA GLN A 245 -9.48 -12.85 0.38
C GLN A 245 -9.70 -13.82 1.55
N LEU A 246 -9.56 -13.34 2.79
CA LEU A 246 -9.58 -14.19 3.97
C LEU A 246 -10.97 -14.29 4.61
N ILE A 247 -11.79 -13.24 4.56
CA ILE A 247 -13.06 -13.24 5.31
C ILE A 247 -14.02 -14.34 4.84
N PRO A 248 -14.24 -14.56 3.53
CA PRO A 248 -15.08 -15.68 3.08
C PRO A 248 -14.54 -17.07 3.45
N LYS A 249 -13.23 -17.21 3.68
CA LYS A 249 -12.60 -18.46 4.10
C LYS A 249 -12.71 -18.71 5.61
N ILE A 250 -12.76 -17.65 6.41
CA ILE A 250 -12.87 -17.71 7.88
C ILE A 250 -14.33 -17.78 8.32
N LEU A 251 -15.20 -17.05 7.63
CA LEU A 251 -16.64 -16.95 7.88
C LEU A 251 -17.38 -17.59 6.70
N ASP A 252 -17.55 -18.91 6.76
CA ASP A 252 -18.00 -19.77 5.65
C ASP A 252 -19.53 -19.88 5.50
N ASP A 253 -20.30 -19.52 6.54
CA ASP A 253 -21.77 -19.50 6.51
C ASP A 253 -22.30 -18.05 6.50
N ALA A 254 -22.78 -17.59 5.34
CA ALA A 254 -23.34 -16.25 5.17
C ALA A 254 -24.50 -15.93 6.14
N ASN A 255 -25.24 -16.93 6.62
CA ASN A 255 -26.39 -16.75 7.50
C ASN A 255 -26.05 -16.91 8.99
N ALA A 256 -24.82 -17.28 9.35
CA ALA A 256 -24.43 -17.44 10.73
C ALA A 256 -24.38 -16.08 11.48
N PRO A 257 -24.73 -16.05 12.78
CA PRO A 257 -24.75 -14.83 13.57
C PRO A 257 -23.36 -14.43 14.10
N TYR A 258 -22.40 -14.23 13.18
CA TYR A 258 -21.02 -13.92 13.54
C TYR A 258 -20.88 -12.60 14.30
N ARG A 259 -19.92 -12.54 15.22
CA ARG A 259 -19.56 -11.36 16.01
C ARG A 259 -18.23 -10.82 15.52
N VAL A 260 -18.23 -9.64 14.90
CA VAL A 260 -17.03 -9.08 14.24
C VAL A 260 -16.67 -7.71 14.78
N ALA A 261 -15.43 -7.54 15.25
CA ALA A 261 -14.90 -6.23 15.62
C ALA A 261 -14.00 -5.67 14.51
N VAL A 262 -14.26 -4.44 14.08
CA VAL A 262 -13.44 -3.68 13.15
C VAL A 262 -12.73 -2.59 13.94
N VAL A 263 -11.40 -2.53 13.85
CA VAL A 263 -10.57 -1.58 14.62
C VAL A 263 -10.03 -0.51 13.70
N GLY A 264 -10.41 0.75 13.94
CA GLY A 264 -9.97 1.89 13.14
C GLY A 264 -11.07 2.91 12.88
N ALA A 265 -10.69 4.04 12.29
CA ALA A 265 -11.60 5.15 11.99
C ALA A 265 -11.38 5.79 10.60
N GLY A 266 -10.51 5.19 9.79
CA GLY A 266 -10.25 5.65 8.43
C GLY A 266 -11.13 4.95 7.40
N GLN A 267 -10.99 5.33 6.13
CA GLN A 267 -11.75 4.79 5.01
C GLN A 267 -11.88 3.26 5.03
N SER A 268 -10.77 2.52 5.19
CA SER A 268 -10.82 1.05 5.20
C SER A 268 -11.70 0.49 6.31
N ALA A 269 -11.69 1.11 7.51
CA ALA A 269 -12.51 0.66 8.63
C ALA A 269 -13.99 0.88 8.35
N ALA A 270 -14.33 2.05 7.81
CA ALA A 270 -15.69 2.40 7.42
C ALA A 270 -16.23 1.52 6.27
N GLU A 271 -15.42 1.26 5.24
CA GLU A 271 -15.81 0.40 4.13
C GLU A 271 -16.02 -1.05 4.58
N ILE A 272 -15.13 -1.59 5.41
CA ILE A 272 -15.24 -2.94 5.97
C ILE A 272 -16.47 -3.05 6.86
N PHE A 273 -16.66 -2.11 7.79
CA PHE A 273 -17.83 -2.07 8.66
C PHE A 273 -19.14 -1.96 7.84
N ASN A 274 -19.10 -1.20 6.74
CA ASN A 274 -20.20 -1.13 5.79
C ASN A 274 -20.37 -2.38 4.92
N ASN A 275 -19.34 -3.22 4.77
CA ASN A 275 -19.40 -4.38 3.89
C ASN A 275 -19.83 -5.65 4.63
N ILE A 276 -19.34 -5.88 5.85
CA ILE A 276 -19.58 -7.11 6.62
C ILE A 276 -21.06 -7.44 6.75
N HIS A 277 -21.89 -6.46 7.11
CA HIS A 277 -23.32 -6.70 7.30
C HIS A 277 -24.07 -7.03 6.00
N ASN A 278 -23.51 -6.69 4.83
CA ASN A 278 -24.10 -7.07 3.53
C ASN A 278 -23.70 -8.50 3.17
N LEU A 279 -22.49 -8.92 3.56
CA LEU A 279 -22.02 -10.30 3.37
C LEU A 279 -22.64 -11.27 4.38
N TYR A 280 -22.84 -10.82 5.62
CA TYR A 280 -23.35 -11.60 6.74
C TYR A 280 -24.52 -10.86 7.40
N PRO A 281 -25.75 -10.99 6.88
CA PRO A 281 -26.91 -10.21 7.33
C PRO A 281 -27.28 -10.41 8.80
N ASN A 282 -26.96 -11.58 9.37
CA ASN A 282 -27.25 -11.92 10.76
C ASN A 282 -26.11 -11.57 11.73
N SER A 283 -25.03 -10.95 11.24
CA SER A 283 -23.86 -10.61 12.05
C SER A 283 -24.12 -9.48 13.05
N ARG A 284 -23.36 -9.49 14.15
CA ARG A 284 -23.23 -8.36 15.07
C ARG A 284 -21.85 -7.74 14.89
N THR A 285 -21.80 -6.44 14.68
CA THR A 285 -20.55 -5.74 14.35
C THR A 285 -20.27 -4.56 15.27
N TRP A 286 -18.99 -4.37 15.60
CA TRP A 286 -18.52 -3.21 16.34
C TRP A 286 -17.42 -2.50 15.55
N LEU A 287 -17.56 -1.20 15.33
CA LEU A 287 -16.47 -0.34 14.89
C LEU A 287 -15.83 0.30 16.12
N VAL A 288 -14.63 -0.15 16.49
CA VAL A 288 -13.89 0.37 17.66
C VAL A 288 -12.89 1.43 17.21
N MET A 289 -13.11 2.67 17.64
CA MET A 289 -12.30 3.81 17.20
C MET A 289 -11.85 4.70 18.36
N ARG A 290 -10.57 5.10 18.33
CA ARG A 290 -9.99 6.03 19.32
C ARG A 290 -10.52 7.44 19.18
N SER A 291 -10.88 7.85 17.96
CA SER A 291 -11.54 9.13 17.73
C SER A 291 -12.98 9.05 18.20
N GLU A 292 -13.51 10.17 18.70
CA GLU A 292 -14.92 10.24 19.10
C GLU A 292 -15.87 10.11 17.90
N PHE A 293 -15.45 10.63 16.74
CA PHE A 293 -16.27 10.68 15.54
C PHE A 293 -15.48 10.19 14.32
N LEU A 294 -16.21 9.67 13.33
CA LEU A 294 -15.72 9.57 11.95
C LEU A 294 -15.61 10.99 11.38
N LYS A 295 -14.51 11.29 10.70
CA LYS A 295 -14.22 12.61 10.17
C LYS A 295 -14.23 12.58 8.64
N PRO A 296 -14.84 13.58 7.97
CA PRO A 296 -14.81 13.65 6.52
C PRO A 296 -13.38 13.88 6.03
N SER A 297 -13.03 13.27 4.89
CA SER A 297 -11.81 13.62 4.17
C SER A 297 -11.95 15.01 3.56
N ASP A 298 -10.96 15.88 3.75
CA ASP A 298 -10.93 17.20 3.11
C ASP A 298 -10.38 17.08 1.68
N ASP A 299 -11.25 17.26 0.70
CA ASP A 299 -10.92 17.32 -0.72
C ASP A 299 -11.24 18.69 -1.34
N SER A 300 -11.34 19.73 -0.50
CA SER A 300 -11.61 21.10 -0.96
C SER A 300 -10.47 21.61 -1.87
N PRO A 301 -10.77 22.38 -2.94
CA PRO A 301 -9.78 22.66 -3.98
C PRO A 301 -8.48 23.33 -3.50
N PHE A 302 -8.56 24.26 -2.56
CA PHE A 302 -7.37 24.93 -2.00
C PHE A 302 -6.50 23.95 -1.20
N VAL A 303 -7.12 23.16 -0.31
CA VAL A 303 -6.38 22.17 0.49
C VAL A 303 -5.84 21.06 -0.40
N ASN A 304 -6.59 20.61 -1.40
CA ASN A 304 -6.21 19.54 -2.30
C ASN A 304 -5.03 19.92 -3.24
N SER A 305 -4.70 21.21 -3.35
CA SER A 305 -3.53 21.68 -4.12
C SER A 305 -2.18 21.17 -3.57
N ILE A 306 -2.14 20.70 -2.32
CA ILE A 306 -0.97 20.03 -1.76
C ILE A 306 -0.60 18.73 -2.50
N PHE A 307 -1.55 18.17 -3.26
CA PHE A 307 -1.36 16.97 -4.08
C PHE A 307 -1.06 17.29 -5.54
N ASN A 308 -0.75 18.55 -5.86
CA ASN A 308 -0.24 18.91 -7.17
C ASN A 308 1.23 18.47 -7.31
N PRO A 309 1.68 18.03 -8.49
CA PRO A 309 3.06 17.62 -8.71
C PRO A 309 4.08 18.71 -8.32
N GLU A 310 3.84 19.96 -8.71
CA GLU A 310 4.74 21.10 -8.44
C GLU A 310 4.84 21.47 -6.95
N TYR A 311 3.90 21.01 -6.12
CA TYR A 311 3.95 21.26 -4.68
C TYR A 311 5.15 20.57 -4.02
N VAL A 312 5.64 19.47 -4.61
CA VAL A 312 6.83 18.76 -4.13
C VAL A 312 8.05 19.67 -4.16
N ASP A 313 8.23 20.48 -5.21
CA ASP A 313 9.33 21.45 -5.34
C ASP A 313 9.24 22.58 -4.31
N MET A 314 8.02 22.95 -3.92
CA MET A 314 7.79 23.98 -2.91
C MET A 314 8.03 23.45 -1.50
N LEU A 315 7.70 22.18 -1.24
CA LEU A 315 7.76 21.56 0.08
C LEU A 315 9.15 21.01 0.42
N TYR A 316 9.79 20.30 -0.51
CA TYR A 316 11.08 19.62 -0.29
C TYR A 316 12.18 20.53 0.30
N PRO A 317 12.41 21.78 -0.19
CA PRO A 317 13.45 22.65 0.36
C PRO A 317 13.09 23.29 1.71
N LYS A 318 11.86 23.11 2.23
CA LYS A 318 11.45 23.65 3.52
C LYS A 318 12.15 22.95 4.67
N SER A 319 12.28 23.66 5.78
CA SER A 319 12.83 23.11 7.02
C SER A 319 12.02 21.89 7.47
N GLU A 320 12.69 20.97 8.13
CA GLU A 320 12.06 19.76 8.68
C GLU A 320 10.87 20.11 9.57
N LYS A 321 11.03 21.07 10.49
CA LYS A 321 9.96 21.53 11.39
C LYS A 321 8.74 22.03 10.60
N TYR A 322 8.95 22.71 9.48
CA TYR A 322 7.85 23.13 8.61
C TYR A 322 7.15 21.92 8.00
N ARG A 323 7.90 20.97 7.42
CA ARG A 323 7.34 19.76 6.80
C ARG A 323 6.57 18.91 7.80
N GLN A 324 7.07 18.73 9.02
CA GLN A 324 6.37 18.03 10.10
C GLN A 324 5.06 18.71 10.49
N ASN A 325 5.09 20.03 10.74
CA ASN A 325 3.88 20.79 11.07
C ASN A 325 2.86 20.74 9.94
N PHE A 326 3.32 20.85 8.69
CA PHE A 326 2.49 20.77 7.50
C PHE A 326 1.78 19.40 7.38
N ILE A 327 2.50 18.29 7.58
CA ILE A 327 1.89 16.94 7.54
C ILE A 327 0.83 16.78 8.63
N VAL A 328 1.06 17.35 9.83
CA VAL A 328 0.08 17.32 10.92
C VAL A 328 -1.17 18.14 10.57
N ASP A 329 -1.00 19.32 9.99
CA ASP A 329 -2.09 20.22 9.59
C ASP A 329 -2.94 19.62 8.46
N ALA A 330 -2.28 19.14 7.41
CA ALA A 330 -2.93 18.54 6.24
C ALA A 330 -3.40 17.09 6.46
N ARG A 331 -3.27 16.54 7.68
CA ARG A 331 -3.56 15.13 7.99
C ARG A 331 -4.98 14.70 7.61
N ALA A 332 -5.96 15.61 7.74
CA ALA A 332 -7.37 15.36 7.46
C ALA A 332 -7.69 15.13 5.97
N THR A 333 -6.72 15.31 5.07
CA THR A 333 -6.89 15.00 3.64
C THR A 333 -6.78 13.50 3.33
N ASN A 334 -6.07 12.73 4.18
CA ASN A 334 -5.69 11.35 3.86
C ASN A 334 -5.80 10.37 5.05
N TYR A 335 -5.44 10.79 6.27
CA TYR A 335 -5.25 9.88 7.40
C TYR A 335 -6.34 9.98 8.45
N GLY A 336 -6.98 8.85 8.76
CA GLY A 336 -8.00 8.77 9.82
C GLY A 336 -9.29 9.49 9.45
N VAL A 337 -9.59 9.56 8.16
CA VAL A 337 -10.76 10.21 7.58
C VAL A 337 -11.50 9.26 6.64
N VAL A 338 -12.75 9.59 6.35
CA VAL A 338 -13.69 8.81 5.54
C VAL A 338 -14.38 9.73 4.55
N ARG A 339 -14.71 9.25 3.34
CA ARG A 339 -15.52 10.02 2.38
C ARG A 339 -16.88 10.38 3.00
N LEU A 340 -17.30 11.64 2.84
CA LEU A 340 -18.54 12.15 3.44
C LEU A 340 -19.78 11.29 3.11
N GLU A 341 -19.95 10.91 1.84
CA GLU A 341 -21.04 10.03 1.38
C GLU A 341 -21.12 8.71 2.17
N LEU A 342 -19.97 8.13 2.54
CA LEU A 342 -19.94 6.89 3.33
C LEU A 342 -20.24 7.16 4.81
N ILE A 343 -19.82 8.30 5.36
CA ILE A 343 -20.19 8.71 6.73
C ILE A 343 -21.71 8.87 6.82
N GLU A 344 -22.32 9.58 5.87
CA GLU A 344 -23.77 9.82 5.81
C GLU A 344 -24.53 8.49 5.71
N LYS A 345 -24.10 7.59 4.81
CA LYS A 345 -24.69 6.24 4.68
C LYS A 345 -24.60 5.41 5.97
N LEU A 346 -23.47 5.47 6.68
CA LEU A 346 -23.32 4.79 7.97
C LEU A 346 -24.22 5.41 9.04
N TYR A 347 -24.36 6.74 9.04
CA TYR A 347 -25.21 7.45 9.98
C TYR A 347 -26.70 7.15 9.78
N GLU A 348 -27.17 7.14 8.52
CA GLU A 348 -28.54 6.75 8.15
C GLU A 348 -28.88 5.35 8.70
N ARG A 349 -27.96 4.40 8.56
CA ARG A 349 -28.14 3.04 9.10
C ARG A 349 -28.26 3.02 10.62
N LEU A 350 -27.43 3.77 11.33
CA LEU A 350 -27.55 3.87 12.79
C LEU A 350 -28.89 4.53 13.18
N TYR A 351 -29.36 5.50 12.41
CA TYR A 351 -30.66 6.12 12.60
C TYR A 351 -31.82 5.14 12.37
N ASP A 352 -31.76 4.30 11.34
CA ASP A 352 -32.76 3.25 11.11
C ASP A 352 -32.80 2.25 12.29
N GLN A 353 -31.65 1.78 12.77
CA GLN A 353 -31.59 0.93 13.97
C GLN A 353 -32.21 1.63 15.19
N ARG A 354 -31.97 2.93 15.36
CA ARG A 354 -32.57 3.71 16.45
C ARG A 354 -34.09 3.81 16.33
N ARG A 355 -34.60 4.02 15.11
CA ARG A 355 -36.03 4.09 14.83
C ARG A 355 -36.70 2.75 15.11
N ASP A 356 -36.08 1.66 14.67
CA ASP A 356 -36.71 0.34 14.64
C ASP A 356 -36.49 -0.46 15.96
N LEU A 357 -35.36 -0.27 16.64
CA LEU A 357 -34.97 -1.01 17.86
C LEU A 357 -34.96 -0.15 19.14
N GLY A 358 -35.17 1.16 19.02
CA GLY A 358 -35.20 2.11 20.12
C GLY A 358 -33.82 2.70 20.50
N ARG A 359 -33.80 3.46 21.61
CA ARG A 359 -32.64 4.28 22.03
C ARG A 359 -31.48 3.50 22.66
N ASP A 360 -31.70 2.24 23.06
CA ASP A 360 -30.69 1.43 23.73
C ASP A 360 -29.75 0.79 22.70
N GLU A 361 -28.60 1.44 22.47
CA GLU A 361 -27.61 1.00 21.47
C GLU A 361 -27.06 -0.41 21.73
N LYS A 362 -27.10 -0.91 22.98
CA LYS A 362 -26.62 -2.27 23.30
C LYS A 362 -27.48 -3.36 22.63
N ARG A 363 -28.70 -3.02 22.19
CA ARG A 363 -29.60 -3.90 21.44
C ARG A 363 -29.34 -3.88 19.93
N TRP A 364 -28.60 -2.89 19.44
CA TRP A 364 -28.36 -2.76 18.01
C TRP A 364 -27.41 -3.86 17.51
N PRO A 365 -27.64 -4.40 16.30
CA PRO A 365 -26.73 -5.39 15.71
C PRO A 365 -25.40 -4.75 15.32
N HIS A 366 -25.39 -3.48 14.90
CA HIS A 366 -24.19 -2.77 14.46
C HIS A 366 -23.96 -1.53 15.33
N ARG A 367 -22.79 -1.43 15.96
CA ARG A 367 -22.45 -0.36 16.89
C ARG A 367 -21.15 0.33 16.49
N ILE A 368 -21.09 1.65 16.66
CA ILE A 368 -19.86 2.42 16.54
C ILE A 368 -19.45 2.86 17.94
N LEU A 369 -18.28 2.40 18.39
CA LEU A 369 -17.72 2.70 19.70
C LEU A 369 -16.68 3.81 19.57
N GLY A 370 -17.16 5.06 19.59
CA GLY A 370 -16.36 6.28 19.58
C GLY A 370 -15.58 6.50 20.88
N GLY A 371 -14.38 7.07 20.77
CA GLY A 371 -13.56 7.42 21.93
C GLY A 371 -13.11 6.19 22.72
N ARG A 372 -12.98 5.02 22.07
CA ARG A 372 -12.61 3.75 22.70
C ARG A 372 -11.30 3.17 22.17
N ARG A 373 -10.61 2.38 22.99
CA ARG A 373 -9.45 1.57 22.59
C ARG A 373 -9.57 0.15 23.09
N ILE A 374 -8.91 -0.78 22.40
CA ILE A 374 -8.70 -2.14 22.89
C ILE A 374 -7.54 -2.10 23.89
N ALA A 375 -7.84 -2.37 25.15
CA ALA A 375 -6.85 -2.44 26.23
C ALA A 375 -6.10 -3.78 26.22
N ALA A 376 -6.84 -4.87 26.01
CA ALA A 376 -6.31 -6.22 25.96
C ALA A 376 -7.16 -7.12 25.06
N THR A 377 -6.51 -8.13 24.47
CA THR A 377 -7.15 -9.22 23.74
C THR A 377 -6.77 -10.52 24.44
N THR A 378 -7.76 -11.28 24.88
CA THR A 378 -7.55 -12.62 25.44
C THR A 378 -8.15 -13.69 24.52
N THR A 379 -7.58 -14.88 24.60
CA THR A 379 -8.09 -16.08 23.94
C THR A 379 -8.64 -17.00 25.01
N GLU A 380 -9.89 -17.41 24.89
CA GLU A 380 -10.50 -18.40 25.77
C GLU A 380 -10.83 -19.66 24.96
N PRO A 381 -10.63 -20.87 25.52
CA PRO A 381 -11.16 -22.09 24.93
C PRO A 381 -12.68 -21.95 24.86
N ALA A 382 -13.28 -21.99 23.67
CA ALA A 382 -14.72 -22.08 23.53
C ALA A 382 -15.12 -23.56 23.52
N ASP A 383 -16.10 -23.92 24.35
CA ASP A 383 -16.61 -25.28 24.48
C ASP A 383 -16.94 -25.89 23.10
N GLY A 384 -16.07 -26.79 22.63
CA GLY A 384 -16.26 -27.58 21.41
C GLY A 384 -16.24 -26.84 20.06
N LYS A 385 -15.97 -25.51 20.01
CA LYS A 385 -16.00 -24.70 18.75
C LYS A 385 -14.73 -23.86 18.50
N GLY A 386 -13.61 -24.24 19.10
CA GLY A 386 -12.30 -23.58 18.92
C GLY A 386 -12.06 -22.43 19.91
N THR A 387 -11.13 -21.53 19.59
CA THR A 387 -10.78 -20.39 20.48
C THR A 387 -11.68 -19.19 20.20
N ALA A 388 -12.32 -18.64 21.24
CA ALA A 388 -13.04 -17.37 21.19
C ALA A 388 -12.10 -16.21 21.54
N LEU A 389 -12.21 -15.10 20.80
CA LEU A 389 -11.46 -13.88 21.09
C LEU A 389 -12.31 -12.98 21.99
N ARG A 390 -11.73 -12.50 23.08
CA ARG A 390 -12.36 -11.57 24.01
C ARG A 390 -11.58 -10.26 24.03
N LEU A 391 -12.25 -9.16 23.70
CA LEU A 391 -11.68 -7.82 23.67
C LEU A 391 -12.13 -7.04 24.89
N LYS A 392 -11.18 -6.54 25.68
CA LYS A 392 -11.45 -5.53 26.70
C LYS A 392 -11.35 -4.14 26.06
N VAL A 393 -12.48 -3.45 25.98
CA VAL A 393 -12.61 -2.11 25.40
C VAL A 393 -12.82 -1.09 26.51
N GLU A 394 -12.12 0.03 26.44
CA GLU A 394 -12.21 1.11 27.42
C GLU A 394 -12.10 2.48 26.75
N HIS A 395 -12.38 3.56 27.48
CA HIS A 395 -12.17 4.91 26.97
C HIS A 395 -10.71 5.14 26.52
N ALA A 396 -10.55 5.69 25.33
CA ALA A 396 -9.26 6.16 24.85
C ALA A 396 -8.85 7.41 25.66
N PRO A 397 -7.56 7.56 26.01
CA PRO A 397 -7.10 8.77 26.68
C PRO A 397 -7.31 9.99 25.78
N VAL A 398 -7.72 11.12 26.38
CA VAL A 398 -7.92 12.38 25.67
C VAL A 398 -6.58 12.86 25.10
N VAL A 399 -6.51 13.02 23.78
CA VAL A 399 -5.33 13.57 23.11
C VAL A 399 -5.39 15.10 23.24
N GLY A 400 -4.42 15.70 23.94
CA GLY A 400 -4.28 17.17 24.01
C GLY A 400 -4.24 17.80 25.39
N GLY A 401 -4.13 17.02 26.48
CA GLY A 401 -3.68 17.51 27.79
C GLY A 401 -4.42 18.74 28.32
N VAL A 402 -5.64 18.53 28.84
CA VAL A 402 -6.07 19.27 30.03
C VAL A 402 -6.23 18.20 31.11
N GLU A 403 -5.36 18.22 32.12
CA GLU A 403 -5.63 17.52 33.36
C GLU A 403 -6.89 18.16 33.96
N VAL A 404 -8.04 17.56 33.68
CA VAL A 404 -9.26 17.87 34.42
C VAL A 404 -9.06 17.23 35.78
N GLY A 405 -8.75 18.06 36.78
CA GLY A 405 -8.48 17.63 38.14
C GLY A 405 -9.57 16.72 38.70
N ASP A 406 -9.14 15.65 39.38
CA ASP A 406 -9.85 14.83 40.36
C ASP A 406 -11.31 14.43 40.08
N ALA A 407 -11.68 14.25 38.80
CA ALA A 407 -12.79 13.38 38.45
C ALA A 407 -12.20 12.08 37.89
N VAL A 408 -11.93 11.12 38.77
CA VAL A 408 -11.80 9.71 38.38
C VAL A 408 -13.17 9.28 37.86
N VAL A 409 -13.46 9.56 36.59
CA VAL A 409 -14.52 8.85 35.88
C VAL A 409 -14.01 7.42 35.81
N GLU A 410 -14.59 6.51 36.60
CA GLU A 410 -14.33 5.08 36.43
C GLU A 410 -14.48 4.79 34.94
N ALA A 411 -13.36 4.41 34.30
CA ALA A 411 -13.36 4.19 32.88
C ALA A 411 -14.32 3.04 32.61
N GLU A 412 -15.50 3.33 32.06
CA GLU A 412 -16.48 2.31 31.70
C GLU A 412 -15.79 1.33 30.74
N THR A 413 -15.64 0.08 31.19
CA THR A 413 -15.04 -0.98 30.41
C THR A 413 -16.13 -1.90 29.89
N GLU A 414 -16.03 -2.25 28.61
CA GLU A 414 -16.93 -3.18 27.93
C GLU A 414 -16.12 -4.38 27.45
N THR A 415 -16.66 -5.58 27.60
CA THR A 415 -16.04 -6.82 27.09
C THR A 415 -16.81 -7.29 25.86
N LEU A 416 -16.11 -7.50 24.75
CA LEU A 416 -16.69 -7.99 23.51
C LEU A 416 -16.15 -9.39 23.21
N ASP A 417 -17.05 -10.38 23.17
CA ASP A 417 -16.73 -11.70 22.66
C ASP A 417 -16.94 -11.72 21.14
N VAL A 418 -15.89 -12.01 20.39
CA VAL A 418 -15.86 -11.91 18.93
C VAL A 418 -15.32 -13.17 18.28
N ASP A 419 -15.86 -13.46 17.11
CA ASP A 419 -15.43 -14.57 16.25
C ASP A 419 -14.30 -14.12 15.31
N LEU A 420 -14.19 -12.81 15.05
CA LEU A 420 -13.18 -12.22 14.18
C LEU A 420 -12.85 -10.77 14.60
N VAL A 421 -11.56 -10.42 14.55
CA VAL A 421 -11.07 -9.04 14.66
C VAL A 421 -10.44 -8.63 13.35
N ILE A 422 -10.88 -7.49 12.80
CA ILE A 422 -10.32 -6.90 11.59
C ILE A 422 -9.62 -5.58 11.95
N ALA A 423 -8.30 -5.57 11.85
CA ALA A 423 -7.48 -4.39 12.09
C ALA A 423 -7.38 -3.53 10.82
N ALA A 424 -8.13 -2.44 10.77
CA ALA A 424 -8.05 -1.42 9.72
C ALA A 424 -7.19 -0.24 10.18
N THR A 425 -5.96 -0.55 10.60
CA THR A 425 -5.07 0.31 11.39
C THR A 425 -3.92 0.94 10.60
N GLY A 426 -4.01 0.87 9.27
CA GLY A 426 -3.10 1.52 8.33
C GLY A 426 -1.82 0.72 8.10
N TYR A 427 -0.80 1.40 7.58
CA TYR A 427 0.42 0.75 7.09
C TYR A 427 1.68 1.43 7.64
N ARG A 428 2.77 0.68 7.75
CA ARG A 428 4.14 1.19 8.00
C ARG A 428 4.94 1.20 6.69
N ARG A 429 5.90 2.11 6.54
CA ARG A 429 6.61 2.35 5.26
C ARG A 429 8.13 2.43 5.44
N ASP A 430 8.69 1.49 6.18
CA ASP A 430 10.08 1.46 6.63
C ASP A 430 10.80 0.15 6.28
N ALA A 431 10.14 -0.80 5.61
CA ALA A 431 10.72 -2.08 5.21
C ALA A 431 11.99 -1.95 4.35
N HIS A 432 12.07 -0.88 3.56
CA HIS A 432 13.22 -0.60 2.70
C HIS A 432 14.50 -0.35 3.53
N VAL A 433 14.37 0.14 4.76
CA VAL A 433 15.50 0.41 5.67
C VAL A 433 16.24 -0.90 5.96
N ASP A 434 15.51 -1.94 6.36
CA ASP A 434 16.07 -3.26 6.67
C ASP A 434 16.60 -3.96 5.42
N MET A 435 15.87 -3.86 4.29
CA MET A 435 16.31 -4.44 3.02
C MET A 435 17.63 -3.83 2.50
N LEU A 436 17.94 -2.59 2.90
CA LEU A 436 19.15 -1.86 2.53
C LEU A 436 20.26 -1.97 3.59
N GLN A 437 20.15 -2.89 4.56
CA GLN A 437 21.12 -3.03 5.64
C GLN A 437 22.57 -3.17 5.13
N ASP A 438 22.78 -3.92 4.06
CA ASP A 438 24.11 -4.18 3.50
C ASP A 438 24.69 -3.00 2.71
N VAL A 439 23.93 -1.94 2.49
CA VAL A 439 24.40 -0.68 1.90
C VAL A 439 24.59 0.45 2.92
N TRP A 440 24.23 0.25 4.20
CA TRP A 440 24.34 1.30 5.24
C TRP A 440 25.76 1.84 5.43
N GLY A 441 26.78 1.03 5.14
CA GLY A 441 28.19 1.47 5.18
C GLY A 441 28.57 2.52 4.14
N LEU A 442 27.72 2.73 3.12
CA LEU A 442 27.90 3.74 2.07
C LEU A 442 27.21 5.08 2.41
N LEU A 443 26.42 5.13 3.48
CA LEU A 443 25.67 6.32 3.88
C LEU A 443 26.57 7.33 4.63
N PRO A 444 26.25 8.63 4.64
CA PRO A 444 26.96 9.63 5.45
C PRO A 444 26.97 9.29 6.95
N GLU A 445 28.09 9.53 7.62
CA GLU A 445 28.17 9.48 9.10
C GLU A 445 27.41 10.64 9.71
N THR A 446 26.84 10.43 10.89
CA THR A 446 26.20 11.48 11.70
C THR A 446 26.60 11.33 13.16
N THR A 447 26.62 12.44 13.89
CA THR A 447 26.97 12.45 15.31
C THR A 447 25.76 12.05 16.17
N SER A 448 26.02 11.59 17.39
CA SER A 448 24.98 11.20 18.36
C SER A 448 24.06 12.35 18.76
N GLU A 449 24.53 13.60 18.71
CA GLU A 449 23.73 14.79 19.04
C GLU A 449 22.71 15.12 17.94
N GLU A 450 23.09 15.01 16.67
CA GLU A 450 22.17 15.16 15.54
C GLU A 450 21.16 14.00 15.46
N ALA A 451 21.54 12.80 15.92
CA ALA A 451 20.71 11.60 15.94
C ALA A 451 19.60 11.62 17.01
N ALA A 452 19.67 12.51 18.01
CA ALA A 452 18.74 12.50 19.15
C ALA A 452 17.34 13.06 18.84
N ALA A 453 17.19 13.83 17.76
CA ALA A 453 15.89 14.39 17.36
C ALA A 453 15.12 13.43 16.43
N PRO A 454 13.90 12.97 16.81
CA PRO A 454 13.09 12.11 15.95
C PRO A 454 12.66 12.87 14.71
N ARG A 455 13.09 12.38 13.54
CA ARG A 455 12.76 12.94 12.23
C ARG A 455 11.96 11.93 11.42
N VAL A 456 10.98 12.42 10.64
CA VAL A 456 10.12 11.58 9.79
C VAL A 456 10.57 11.52 8.34
N ASP A 457 11.65 12.23 8.00
CA ASP A 457 12.16 12.42 6.64
C ASP A 457 13.54 11.79 6.40
N ARG A 458 14.05 11.06 7.39
CA ARG A 458 15.30 10.32 7.35
C ARG A 458 15.25 9.11 8.27
N TRP A 459 16.18 8.19 8.08
CA TRP A 459 16.32 7.00 8.92
C TRP A 459 17.73 6.94 9.52
N LEU A 460 17.80 6.78 10.84
CA LEU A 460 19.05 6.57 11.55
C LEU A 460 19.32 5.08 11.59
N VAL A 461 20.51 4.69 11.14
CA VAL A 461 20.92 3.29 11.04
C VAL A 461 22.31 3.10 11.61
N GLN A 462 22.57 1.90 12.12
CA GLN A 462 23.87 1.54 12.70
C GLN A 462 24.56 0.56 11.76
N ALA A 463 25.57 1.03 11.02
CA ALA A 463 26.34 0.17 10.13
C ALA A 463 27.22 -0.79 10.96
N LYS A 464 27.33 -2.04 10.52
CA LYS A 464 28.28 -3.00 11.10
C LYS A 464 29.71 -2.49 10.91
N ALA A 465 30.58 -2.73 11.90
CA ALA A 465 32.00 -2.41 11.81
C ALA A 465 32.61 -3.00 10.52
N SER A 466 33.26 -2.19 9.70
CA SER A 466 33.99 -2.72 8.55
C SER A 466 35.22 -3.49 9.05
N LYS A 467 35.44 -4.69 8.55
CA LYS A 467 36.75 -5.35 8.67
C LYS A 467 37.65 -4.66 7.65
N SER A 468 38.37 -3.63 8.04
CA SER A 468 39.42 -3.06 7.19
C SER A 468 40.52 -4.10 6.98
N GLY A 469 40.91 -4.31 5.72
CA GLY A 469 41.94 -5.27 5.31
C GLY A 469 43.38 -4.83 5.60
N ALA A 470 43.63 -4.16 6.73
CA ALA A 470 44.97 -3.72 7.11
C ALA A 470 45.19 -3.94 8.61
N GLY A 471 45.83 -5.06 8.95
CA GLY A 471 46.38 -5.34 10.27
C GLY A 471 45.34 -5.77 11.32
N GLU A 472 45.58 -6.94 11.93
CA GLU A 472 44.85 -7.37 13.12
C GLU A 472 44.98 -6.32 14.24
N ASN A 473 43.84 -6.01 14.90
CA ASN A 473 43.66 -5.19 16.12
C ASN A 473 43.24 -3.71 16.01
N ALA A 474 42.26 -3.38 15.18
CA ALA A 474 41.26 -2.36 15.55
C ALA A 474 39.94 -2.58 14.81
N ALA A 475 38.95 -3.19 15.45
CA ALA A 475 37.57 -3.10 14.94
C ALA A 475 37.12 -1.65 15.09
N ALA A 476 36.87 -0.95 13.97
CA ALA A 476 36.28 0.38 14.01
C ALA A 476 34.93 0.31 14.74
N ALA A 477 34.68 1.24 15.66
CA ALA A 477 33.41 1.29 16.38
C ALA A 477 32.23 1.43 15.39
N PRO A 478 31.07 0.80 15.67
CA PRO A 478 29.89 0.93 14.82
C PRO A 478 29.49 2.41 14.70
N ALA A 479 29.54 2.94 13.47
CA ALA A 479 29.22 4.33 13.19
C ALA A 479 27.71 4.51 12.94
N MET A 480 27.13 5.53 13.58
CA MET A 480 25.78 5.98 13.26
C MET A 480 25.78 6.67 11.91
N ARG A 481 24.82 6.26 11.07
CA ARG A 481 24.71 6.72 9.69
C ARG A 481 23.29 7.21 9.43
N VAL A 482 23.14 8.10 8.48
CA VAL A 482 21.86 8.70 8.13
C VAL A 482 21.48 8.34 6.69
N MET A 483 20.30 7.74 6.52
CA MET A 483 19.69 7.54 5.22
C MET A 483 18.71 8.69 4.95
N GLU A 484 19.00 9.45 3.90
CA GLU A 484 18.18 10.55 3.39
C GLU A 484 18.02 10.39 1.88
N VAL A 485 16.98 11.02 1.33
CA VAL A 485 16.76 11.08 -0.12
C VAL A 485 16.94 12.50 -0.65
N GLY A 486 17.40 12.60 -1.89
CA GLY A 486 17.34 13.79 -2.73
C GLY A 486 15.91 14.14 -3.16
N ARG A 487 15.75 15.30 -3.82
CA ARG A 487 14.47 15.71 -4.45
C ARG A 487 14.07 14.78 -5.58
N ASP A 488 15.06 14.18 -6.22
CA ASP A 488 14.93 13.20 -7.27
C ASP A 488 14.67 11.78 -6.73
N TYR A 489 14.40 11.63 -5.42
CA TYR A 489 14.15 10.38 -4.72
C TYR A 489 15.36 9.45 -4.57
N GLY A 490 16.54 9.86 -5.04
CA GLY A 490 17.79 9.11 -4.89
C GLY A 490 18.32 9.13 -3.46
N VAL A 491 18.76 7.99 -2.94
CA VAL A 491 19.41 7.89 -1.62
C VAL A 491 20.74 8.66 -1.67
N LYS A 492 20.95 9.54 -0.68
CA LYS A 492 22.17 10.31 -0.54
C LYS A 492 23.26 9.45 0.09
N PHE A 493 24.17 8.95 -0.74
CA PHE A 493 25.37 8.25 -0.30
C PHE A 493 26.52 9.22 0.04
N THR A 494 27.52 8.74 0.77
CA THR A 494 28.77 9.48 0.98
C THR A 494 29.42 9.82 -0.38
N PRO A 495 29.86 11.07 -0.61
CA PRO A 495 30.52 11.43 -1.88
C PRO A 495 31.64 10.46 -2.25
N GLY A 496 31.63 9.96 -3.48
CA GLY A 496 32.63 9.01 -4.01
C GLY A 496 32.41 7.54 -3.62
N SER A 497 31.47 7.22 -2.72
CA SER A 497 31.21 5.83 -2.32
C SER A 497 30.41 5.02 -3.35
N VAL A 498 29.63 5.71 -4.18
CA VAL A 498 28.85 5.15 -5.29
C VAL A 498 29.23 5.91 -6.56
N ALA A 499 29.51 5.17 -7.63
CA ALA A 499 29.94 5.73 -8.89
C ALA A 499 28.80 6.50 -9.58
N GLU A 500 29.18 7.48 -10.40
CA GLU A 500 28.23 8.20 -11.23
C GLU A 500 27.43 7.25 -12.15
N GLY A 501 26.12 7.48 -12.25
CA GLY A 501 25.19 6.64 -13.00
C GLY A 501 24.78 5.34 -12.28
N SER A 502 25.14 5.19 -11.00
CA SER A 502 24.71 4.11 -10.13
C SER A 502 24.04 4.67 -8.88
N GLY A 503 23.03 3.99 -8.34
CA GLY A 503 22.34 4.47 -7.15
C GLY A 503 21.16 3.62 -6.69
N VAL A 504 20.48 4.11 -5.65
CA VAL A 504 19.25 3.53 -5.11
C VAL A 504 18.22 4.64 -5.00
N TRP A 505 16.99 4.42 -5.46
CA TRP A 505 15.87 5.35 -5.38
C TRP A 505 14.75 4.77 -4.53
N LEU A 506 14.03 5.64 -3.81
CA LEU A 506 12.91 5.23 -2.95
C LEU A 506 11.59 5.81 -3.46
N GLN A 507 10.53 5.01 -3.58
CA GLN A 507 9.20 5.51 -3.92
C GLN A 507 8.13 5.07 -2.94
N GLY A 508 7.31 6.03 -2.51
CA GLY A 508 6.15 5.76 -1.67
C GLY A 508 6.47 5.54 -0.20
N CYS A 509 7.65 5.96 0.25
CA CYS A 509 8.08 5.99 1.65
C CYS A 509 8.80 7.30 2.03
N CYS A 510 8.63 8.36 1.23
CA CYS A 510 9.31 9.65 1.36
C CYS A 510 8.35 10.79 1.77
N GLU A 511 7.20 10.47 2.38
CA GLU A 511 6.20 11.46 2.81
C GLU A 511 6.78 12.58 3.67
N GLY A 512 7.72 12.28 4.57
CA GLY A 512 8.37 13.28 5.41
C GLY A 512 9.13 14.36 4.64
N SER A 513 9.64 14.05 3.45
CA SER A 513 10.40 14.97 2.59
C SER A 513 9.60 15.50 1.39
N HIS A 514 8.72 14.69 0.82
CA HIS A 514 8.01 14.98 -0.44
C HIS A 514 6.52 15.26 -0.24
N GLY A 515 6.00 15.12 0.98
CA GLY A 515 4.61 15.43 1.33
C GLY A 515 3.63 14.27 1.17
N LEU A 516 2.36 14.54 1.49
CA LEU A 516 1.28 13.54 1.57
C LEU A 516 0.97 12.83 0.25
N SER A 517 1.35 13.41 -0.89
CA SER A 517 1.17 12.82 -2.22
C SER A 517 2.07 11.60 -2.46
N ASP A 518 3.19 11.49 -1.75
CA ASP A 518 4.24 10.48 -2.02
C ASP A 518 3.70 9.04 -1.97
N THR A 519 2.77 8.77 -1.07
CA THR A 519 2.26 7.41 -0.82
C THR A 519 1.07 7.04 -1.72
N LEU A 520 0.56 8.01 -2.50
CA LEU A 520 -0.70 7.98 -3.25
C LEU A 520 -0.45 7.91 -4.77
N LEU A 521 -1.55 7.85 -5.53
CA LEU A 521 -1.55 7.95 -7.00
C LEU A 521 -1.25 9.37 -7.51
N SER A 522 -1.44 10.38 -6.65
CA SER A 522 -1.62 11.79 -7.04
C SER A 522 -0.55 12.38 -7.96
N VAL A 523 0.69 11.95 -7.79
CA VAL A 523 1.84 12.48 -8.52
C VAL A 523 2.61 11.39 -9.27
N LEU A 524 2.07 10.17 -9.38
CA LEU A 524 2.82 9.04 -9.95
C LEU A 524 3.24 9.27 -11.40
N ALA A 525 2.33 9.76 -12.25
CA ALA A 525 2.64 10.05 -13.65
C ALA A 525 3.84 11.00 -13.79
N THR A 526 3.82 12.12 -13.05
CA THR A 526 4.87 13.14 -13.08
C THR A 526 6.15 12.65 -12.41
N ARG A 527 6.05 12.10 -11.19
CA ARG A 527 7.19 11.56 -10.43
C ARG A 527 7.93 10.46 -11.18
N ALA A 528 7.20 9.61 -11.91
CA ALA A 528 7.82 8.59 -12.74
C ALA A 528 8.70 9.20 -13.84
N GLY A 529 8.25 10.27 -14.50
CA GLY A 529 9.06 11.02 -15.46
C GLY A 529 10.32 11.61 -14.82
N GLU A 530 10.20 12.22 -13.63
CA GLU A 530 11.34 12.76 -12.88
C GLU A 530 12.37 11.68 -12.51
N ILE A 531 11.92 10.50 -12.09
CA ILE A 531 12.82 9.38 -11.77
C ILE A 531 13.51 8.83 -13.02
N VAL A 532 12.78 8.74 -14.14
CA VAL A 532 13.38 8.33 -15.42
C VAL A 532 14.47 9.31 -15.84
N GLU A 533 14.24 10.61 -15.69
CA GLU A 533 15.24 11.65 -15.96
C GLU A 533 16.42 11.57 -14.98
N SER A 534 16.18 11.33 -13.69
CA SER A 534 17.24 11.17 -12.68
C SER A 534 18.15 9.96 -12.96
N ILE A 535 17.59 8.85 -13.41
CA ILE A 535 18.33 7.61 -13.66
C ILE A 535 18.99 7.59 -15.04
N PHE A 536 18.28 8.04 -16.07
CA PHE A 536 18.68 7.87 -17.48
C PHE A 536 18.89 9.17 -18.26
N GLY A 537 18.60 10.33 -17.65
CA GLY A 537 18.81 11.63 -18.26
C GLY A 537 20.29 11.91 -18.53
N VAL A 538 20.55 12.73 -19.55
CA VAL A 538 21.92 13.18 -19.85
C VAL A 538 22.26 14.29 -18.86
N LYS A 539 23.23 14.04 -17.98
CA LYS A 539 23.78 15.10 -17.12
C LYS A 539 24.46 16.15 -17.99
N ALA A 540 23.96 17.38 -17.92
CA ALA A 540 24.46 18.54 -18.67
C ALA A 540 25.85 18.98 -18.24
#